data_AF-A0A5C7JBH4-F1
#
_entry.id   AF-A0A5C7JBH4-F1
#
_cell.length_a   1.000
_cell.length_b   1.000
_cell.length_c   1.000
_cell.angle_alpha   90.00
_cell.angle_beta   90.00
_cell.angle_gamma   90.00
#
_symmetry.space_group_name_H-M   'P 1'
#
loop_
_entity.id
_entity.type
_entity.pdbx_description
1 polymer ?
#
loop_
_entity_poly.entity_id
_entity_poly.type
_entity_poly.pdbx_seq_one_letter_code
_entity_poly.pdbx_strand_id
1 'polypeptide(L)'
;MPQSTDTKPVIAITHRPGRHCGSSAIRDLLEFHGTTLTEAMCFGLGSGLGITYLMLPNAPVPFLVHVRSLGYEERVFQTLDIPFTWTSYGSIEEGAQALDDLLDQGRPALLLTDIFHLPYFASRTHFPGHAIVAWQRQAADDYILVTDTERPAPIPLARAALARARFSELPPFFHAGNLFAPSAIHARYSVERVAAAIRHNARLLLEGAPHSGVAALDTWLADLGRWEREGDWRWTTRFAYQIIERRGTGGGGFRKMYAEFLEEAALADPHIADLGLPVLMAESARCWSELAVVLKDSSESENFPVEQLSEALLLVRAAERRYCDAALTY
;
A
#
# COMPACT_ATOMS: atom_id res chain seq x y z
N MET A 1 -8.94 -51.31 -4.34
CA MET A 1 -8.02 -50.25 -3.90
C MET A 1 -8.87 -49.19 -3.20
N PRO A 2 -8.56 -48.78 -1.97
CA PRO A 2 -9.31 -47.70 -1.34
C PRO A 2 -9.01 -46.42 -2.13
N GLN A 3 -10.06 -45.73 -2.57
CA GLN A 3 -9.96 -44.38 -3.10
C GLN A 3 -9.31 -43.53 -2.01
N SER A 4 -8.11 -43.01 -2.28
CA SER A 4 -7.51 -41.95 -1.50
C SER A 4 -8.50 -40.80 -1.48
N THR A 5 -9.20 -40.60 -0.37
CA THR A 5 -9.90 -39.36 -0.10
C THR A 5 -8.81 -38.32 0.10
N ASP A 6 -8.41 -37.69 -1.01
CA ASP A 6 -7.47 -36.58 -1.04
C ASP A 6 -8.18 -35.38 -0.40
N THR A 7 -8.31 -35.43 0.93
CA THR A 7 -8.87 -34.34 1.72
C THR A 7 -7.83 -33.24 1.70
N LYS A 8 -7.98 -32.31 0.76
CA LYS A 8 -7.17 -31.10 0.66
C LYS A 8 -7.07 -30.45 2.04
N PRO A 9 -5.89 -29.97 2.46
CA PRO A 9 -5.73 -29.36 3.77
C PRO A 9 -6.70 -28.19 3.89
N VAL A 10 -7.58 -28.24 4.89
CA VAL A 10 -8.40 -27.10 5.28
C VAL A 10 -7.49 -26.19 6.09
N ILE A 11 -7.15 -25.04 5.52
CA ILE A 11 -6.29 -24.06 6.16
C ILE A 11 -7.12 -23.03 6.93
N ALA A 12 -6.58 -22.54 8.04
CA ALA A 12 -7.19 -21.45 8.79
C ALA A 12 -6.94 -20.12 8.08
N ILE A 13 -8.01 -19.40 7.73
CA ILE A 13 -7.90 -18.07 7.13
C ILE A 13 -7.78 -17.03 8.26
N THR A 14 -6.65 -16.34 8.33
CA THR A 14 -6.29 -15.37 9.40
C THR A 14 -6.72 -13.93 9.08
N HIS A 15 -7.58 -13.77 8.08
CA HIS A 15 -7.96 -12.46 7.55
C HIS A 15 -8.75 -11.61 8.56
N ARG A 16 -8.39 -10.32 8.60
CA ARG A 16 -9.15 -9.27 9.27
C ARG A 16 -9.33 -8.08 8.33
N PRO A 17 -10.43 -7.32 8.41
CA PRO A 17 -10.49 -6.05 7.70
C PRO A 17 -9.33 -5.13 8.08
N GLY A 18 -8.85 -4.36 7.10
CA GLY A 18 -7.83 -3.35 7.28
C GLY A 18 -8.06 -2.16 6.36
N ARG A 19 -7.06 -1.29 6.26
CA ARG A 19 -7.16 -0.01 5.53
C ARG A 19 -6.42 -0.03 4.21
N HIS A 20 -5.30 -0.72 4.14
CA HIS A 20 -4.41 -0.74 2.99
C HIS A 20 -4.16 -2.16 2.50
N CYS A 21 -4.34 -2.37 1.20
CA CYS A 21 -4.34 -3.70 0.61
C CYS A 21 -3.03 -4.45 0.81
N GLY A 22 -1.88 -3.80 0.59
CA GLY A 22 -0.57 -4.41 0.79
C GLY A 22 -0.33 -4.83 2.24
N SER A 23 -0.51 -3.91 3.20
CA SER A 23 -0.24 -4.20 4.62
C SER A 23 -1.22 -5.20 5.23
N SER A 24 -2.49 -5.13 4.83
CA SER A 24 -3.52 -6.10 5.25
C SER A 24 -3.21 -7.49 4.74
N ALA A 25 -2.90 -7.63 3.45
CA ALA A 25 -2.58 -8.92 2.84
C ALA A 25 -1.28 -9.52 3.41
N ILE A 26 -0.25 -8.69 3.63
CA ILE A 26 0.99 -9.14 4.27
C ILE A 26 0.74 -9.58 5.72
N ARG A 27 -0.03 -8.81 6.50
CA ARG A 27 -0.38 -9.17 7.88
C ARG A 27 -1.06 -10.54 7.92
N ASP A 28 -2.04 -10.77 7.05
CA ASP A 28 -2.77 -12.04 7.01
C ASP A 28 -1.83 -13.21 6.69
N LEU A 29 -0.95 -13.05 5.69
CA LEU A 29 0.02 -14.08 5.31
C LEU A 29 1.03 -14.36 6.44
N LEU A 30 1.55 -13.32 7.11
CA LEU A 30 2.45 -13.48 8.25
C LEU A 30 1.77 -14.22 9.40
N GLU A 31 0.53 -13.87 9.71
CA GLU A 31 -0.25 -14.49 10.79
C GLU A 31 -0.58 -15.95 10.48
N PHE A 32 -0.86 -16.29 9.23
CA PHE A 32 -1.04 -17.67 8.78
C PHE A 32 0.21 -18.52 9.09
N HIS A 33 1.40 -17.95 8.91
CA HIS A 33 2.66 -18.60 9.23
C HIS A 33 3.10 -18.41 10.71
N GLY A 34 2.20 -17.96 11.59
CA GLY A 34 2.43 -17.88 13.03
C GLY A 34 3.14 -16.61 13.51
N THR A 35 3.29 -15.59 12.65
CA THR A 35 3.84 -14.28 13.03
C THR A 35 2.70 -13.27 13.15
N THR A 36 2.29 -12.97 14.38
CA THR A 36 1.21 -11.99 14.62
C THR A 36 1.77 -10.58 14.71
N LEU A 37 1.44 -9.75 13.73
CA LEU A 37 1.70 -8.31 13.73
C LEU A 37 0.38 -7.55 13.50
N THR A 38 0.34 -6.28 13.87
CA THR A 38 -0.75 -5.37 13.47
C THR A 38 -0.56 -4.93 12.02
N GLU A 39 -1.61 -4.37 11.42
CA GLU A 39 -1.49 -3.76 10.08
C GLU A 39 -0.50 -2.59 10.10
N ALA A 40 -0.55 -1.75 11.13
CA ALA A 40 0.36 -0.62 11.31
C ALA A 40 1.82 -1.08 11.39
N MET A 41 2.10 -2.13 12.17
CA MET A 41 3.44 -2.70 12.27
C MET A 41 3.96 -3.22 10.92
N CYS A 42 3.12 -3.92 10.16
CA CYS A 42 3.48 -4.34 8.80
C CYS A 42 3.75 -3.13 7.89
N PHE A 43 2.99 -2.05 8.02
CA PHE A 43 3.20 -0.83 7.24
C PHE A 43 4.51 -0.10 7.61
N GLY A 44 4.78 0.04 8.90
CA GLY A 44 5.99 0.68 9.41
C GLY A 44 7.28 -0.06 9.06
N LEU A 45 7.31 -1.39 9.24
CA LEU A 45 8.47 -2.23 8.92
C LEU A 45 8.85 -2.20 7.44
N GLY A 46 7.89 -1.94 6.55
CA GLY A 46 8.13 -1.75 5.12
C GLY A 46 8.59 -0.35 4.73
N SER A 47 8.79 0.56 5.70
CA SER A 47 9.01 1.99 5.43
C SER A 47 7.94 2.55 4.48
N GLY A 48 6.68 2.29 4.81
CA GLY A 48 5.56 2.44 3.89
C GLY A 48 5.26 3.87 3.44
N LEU A 49 5.76 4.91 4.12
CA LEU A 49 5.50 6.29 3.73
C LEU A 49 6.32 6.67 2.50
N GLY A 50 5.66 7.29 1.51
CA GLY A 50 6.32 7.92 0.39
C GLY A 50 5.71 9.28 0.08
N ILE A 51 6.38 10.02 -0.79
CA ILE A 51 5.82 11.15 -1.52
C ILE A 51 6.41 11.03 -2.93
N THR A 52 5.59 10.99 -3.95
CA THR A 52 6.03 10.98 -5.34
C THR A 52 5.12 11.90 -6.13
N TYR A 53 5.72 12.79 -6.90
CA TYR A 53 5.00 13.74 -7.75
C TYR A 53 5.26 13.39 -9.21
N LEU A 54 4.21 12.94 -9.90
CA LEU A 54 4.27 12.49 -11.29
C LEU A 54 3.58 13.50 -12.18
N MET A 55 4.27 13.89 -13.24
CA MET A 55 3.69 14.63 -14.36
C MET A 55 3.42 13.66 -15.50
N LEU A 56 2.17 13.62 -15.95
CA LEU A 56 1.69 12.74 -17.00
C LEU A 56 1.11 13.62 -18.13
N PRO A 57 1.96 14.18 -19.02
CA PRO A 57 1.48 15.01 -20.12
C PRO A 57 0.44 14.28 -20.95
N ASN A 58 -0.66 14.96 -21.27
CA ASN A 58 -1.79 14.44 -22.05
C ASN A 58 -2.62 13.34 -21.38
N ALA A 59 -2.40 13.02 -20.09
CA ALA A 59 -3.28 12.14 -19.34
C ALA A 59 -4.54 12.89 -18.83
N PRO A 60 -5.67 12.20 -18.57
CA PRO A 60 -6.85 12.81 -17.96
C PRO A 60 -6.59 13.47 -16.60
N VAL A 61 -5.55 13.01 -15.90
CA VAL A 61 -5.02 13.60 -14.67
C VAL A 61 -3.55 13.92 -14.92
N PRO A 62 -3.21 15.17 -15.31
CA PRO A 62 -1.85 15.53 -15.72
C PRO A 62 -0.85 15.57 -14.55
N PHE A 63 -1.34 15.75 -13.32
CA PHE A 63 -0.53 15.78 -12.11
C PHE A 63 -1.04 14.77 -11.10
N LEU A 64 -0.18 13.85 -10.69
CA LEU A 64 -0.52 12.79 -9.76
C LEU A 64 0.45 12.79 -8.58
N VAL A 65 -0.11 12.68 -7.37
CA VAL A 65 0.68 12.54 -6.15
C VAL A 65 0.49 11.12 -5.63
N HIS A 66 1.57 10.43 -5.26
CA HIS A 66 1.53 9.14 -4.60
C HIS A 66 2.15 9.25 -3.21
N VAL A 67 1.52 8.67 -2.20
CA VAL A 67 1.86 8.87 -0.77
C VAL A 67 2.42 7.61 -0.09
N ARG A 68 2.68 6.56 -0.88
CA ARG A 68 3.27 5.29 -0.42
C ARG A 68 4.66 5.11 -1.01
N SER A 69 5.54 4.46 -0.25
CA SER A 69 6.88 4.11 -0.69
C SER A 69 6.83 3.05 -1.81
N LEU A 70 7.70 3.20 -2.80
CA LEU A 70 7.89 2.19 -3.84
C LEU A 70 8.69 1.01 -3.28
N GLY A 71 8.34 -0.21 -3.71
CA GLY A 71 8.96 -1.44 -3.19
C GLY A 71 8.60 -1.75 -1.73
N TYR A 72 7.46 -1.23 -1.25
CA TYR A 72 6.98 -1.43 0.11
C TYR A 72 6.92 -2.92 0.50
N GLU A 73 6.31 -3.76 -0.33
CA GLU A 73 6.06 -5.18 -0.01
C GLU A 73 7.38 -5.92 0.22
N GLU A 74 8.32 -5.80 -0.72
CA GLU A 74 9.66 -6.39 -0.62
C GLU A 74 10.38 -5.95 0.65
N ARG A 75 10.26 -4.67 1.00
CA ARG A 75 10.93 -4.11 2.18
C ARG A 75 10.38 -4.67 3.49
N VAL A 76 9.06 -4.95 3.59
CA VAL A 76 8.50 -5.59 4.80
C VAL A 76 9.20 -6.93 5.05
N PHE A 77 9.29 -7.77 4.02
CA PHE A 77 9.89 -9.08 4.13
C PHE A 77 11.40 -9.01 4.39
N GLN A 78 12.13 -8.12 3.71
CA GLN A 78 13.55 -7.88 3.97
C GLN A 78 13.82 -7.42 5.41
N THR A 79 13.02 -6.48 5.93
CA THR A 79 13.13 -6.03 7.32
C THR A 79 12.90 -7.17 8.30
N LEU A 80 12.05 -8.15 7.96
CA LEU A 80 11.77 -9.35 8.76
C LEU A 80 12.72 -10.52 8.48
N ASP A 81 13.78 -10.34 7.68
CA ASP A 81 14.74 -11.38 7.30
C ASP A 81 14.12 -12.54 6.48
N ILE A 82 13.07 -12.24 5.71
CA ILE A 82 12.34 -13.18 4.87
C ILE A 82 12.76 -12.97 3.41
N PRO A 83 13.32 -13.99 2.73
CA PRO A 83 13.60 -13.91 1.31
C PRO A 83 12.30 -13.66 0.53
N PHE A 84 12.28 -12.59 -0.25
CA PHE A 84 11.12 -12.19 -1.03
C PHE A 84 11.50 -11.92 -2.47
N THR A 85 10.66 -12.43 -3.37
CA THR A 85 10.64 -12.02 -4.77
C THR A 85 9.26 -12.30 -5.31
N TRP A 86 8.78 -11.43 -6.20
CA TRP A 86 7.59 -11.75 -6.98
C TRP A 86 7.96 -12.80 -8.03
N THR A 87 7.31 -13.95 -7.96
CA THR A 87 7.36 -14.91 -9.06
C THR A 87 6.47 -14.41 -10.19
N SER A 88 6.99 -14.45 -11.42
CA SER A 88 6.29 -14.09 -12.64
C SER A 88 6.26 -15.28 -13.61
N TYR A 89 5.32 -15.27 -14.54
CA TYR A 89 5.01 -16.37 -15.46
C TYR A 89 4.87 -15.88 -16.89
N GLY A 90 5.13 -16.76 -17.87
CA GLY A 90 5.11 -16.42 -19.29
C GLY A 90 3.69 -16.32 -19.87
N SER A 91 2.70 -16.95 -19.22
CA SER A 91 1.30 -16.89 -19.64
C SER A 91 0.31 -16.93 -18.48
N ILE A 92 -0.93 -16.51 -18.75
CA ILE A 92 -2.05 -16.57 -17.82
C ILE A 92 -2.30 -18.00 -17.35
N GLU A 93 -2.23 -18.97 -18.27
CA GLU A 93 -2.47 -20.39 -18.01
C GLU A 93 -1.39 -20.95 -17.08
N GLU A 94 -0.12 -20.63 -17.34
CA GLU A 94 1.01 -21.06 -16.51
C GLU A 94 0.89 -20.49 -15.09
N GLY A 95 0.64 -19.18 -14.96
CA GLY A 95 0.49 -18.53 -13.66
C GLY A 95 -0.73 -18.99 -12.87
N ALA A 96 -1.81 -19.37 -13.56
CA ALA A 96 -3.00 -19.95 -12.94
C ALA A 96 -2.74 -21.37 -12.43
N GLN A 97 -2.07 -22.21 -13.23
CA GLN A 97 -1.71 -23.56 -12.82
C GLN A 97 -0.72 -23.54 -11.64
N ALA A 98 0.29 -22.67 -11.68
CA ALA A 98 1.25 -22.56 -10.59
C ALA A 98 0.60 -22.13 -9.27
N LEU A 99 -0.36 -21.20 -9.31
CA LEU A 99 -1.15 -20.86 -8.12
C LEU A 99 -1.96 -22.06 -7.63
N ASP A 100 -2.62 -22.78 -8.53
CA ASP A 100 -3.41 -23.95 -8.14
C ASP A 100 -2.56 -24.98 -7.39
N ASP A 101 -1.38 -25.31 -7.92
CA ASP A 101 -0.47 -26.29 -7.34
C ASP A 101 0.01 -25.87 -5.94
N LEU A 102 0.22 -24.57 -5.71
CA LEU A 102 0.60 -24.01 -4.42
C LEU A 102 -0.55 -24.07 -3.41
N LEU A 103 -1.76 -23.70 -3.83
CA LEU A 103 -2.94 -23.76 -2.97
C LEU A 103 -3.31 -25.21 -2.60
N ASP A 104 -3.09 -26.17 -3.50
CA ASP A 104 -3.30 -27.59 -3.24
C ASP A 104 -2.27 -28.16 -2.24
N GLN A 105 -1.11 -27.50 -2.09
CA GLN A 105 -0.14 -27.76 -1.02
C GLN A 105 -0.48 -27.04 0.30
N GLY A 106 -1.61 -26.33 0.38
CA GLY A 106 -1.98 -25.54 1.56
C GLY A 106 -1.15 -24.28 1.76
N ARG A 107 -0.56 -23.73 0.68
CA ARG A 107 0.28 -22.53 0.73
C ARG A 107 -0.52 -21.32 0.22
N PRO A 108 -1.07 -20.47 1.09
CA PRO A 108 -1.73 -19.25 0.65
C PRO A 108 -0.72 -18.33 -0.03
N ALA A 109 -1.22 -17.55 -0.98
CA ALA A 109 -0.42 -16.73 -1.87
C ALA A 109 -0.81 -15.26 -1.75
N LEU A 110 0.18 -14.40 -1.47
CA LEU A 110 0.07 -12.97 -1.71
C LEU A 110 0.15 -12.72 -3.22
N LEU A 111 -0.77 -11.93 -3.75
CA LEU A 111 -0.94 -11.66 -5.18
C LEU A 111 -0.98 -10.15 -5.43
N LEU A 112 -0.46 -9.70 -6.58
CA LEU A 112 -0.79 -8.40 -7.15
C LEU A 112 -1.84 -8.59 -8.25
N THR A 113 -2.84 -7.72 -8.24
CA THR A 113 -4.04 -7.85 -9.07
C THR A 113 -4.54 -6.51 -9.58
N ASP A 114 -5.24 -6.56 -10.72
CA ASP A 114 -6.00 -5.45 -11.28
C ASP A 114 -7.46 -5.50 -10.83
N ILE A 115 -7.89 -4.44 -10.12
CA ILE A 115 -9.27 -4.32 -9.63
C ILE A 115 -10.31 -4.34 -10.75
N PHE A 116 -9.93 -4.03 -11.99
CA PHE A 116 -10.82 -4.12 -13.15
C PHE A 116 -11.33 -5.56 -13.37
N HIS A 117 -10.48 -6.56 -13.09
CA HIS A 117 -10.82 -7.97 -13.27
C HIS A 117 -11.43 -8.62 -12.02
N LEU A 118 -11.57 -7.87 -10.92
CA LEU A 118 -12.15 -8.33 -9.66
C LEU A 118 -13.64 -7.92 -9.60
N PRO A 119 -14.60 -8.87 -9.80
CA PRO A 119 -16.01 -8.52 -10.01
C PRO A 119 -16.64 -7.77 -8.84
N TYR A 120 -16.19 -8.02 -7.61
CA TYR A 120 -16.71 -7.39 -6.39
C TYR A 120 -16.31 -5.90 -6.24
N PHE A 121 -15.40 -5.38 -7.06
CA PHE A 121 -15.16 -3.93 -7.16
C PHE A 121 -16.10 -3.23 -8.14
N ALA A 122 -16.66 -3.96 -9.11
CA ALA A 122 -17.44 -3.39 -10.22
C ALA A 122 -16.75 -2.19 -10.91
N SER A 123 -15.41 -2.18 -10.93
CA SER A 123 -14.62 -1.10 -11.51
C SER A 123 -14.65 -1.14 -13.04
N ARG A 124 -14.66 0.04 -13.67
CA ARG A 124 -14.44 0.20 -15.13
C ARG A 124 -13.05 0.76 -15.44
N THR A 125 -12.21 0.93 -14.43
CA THR A 125 -10.87 1.51 -14.54
C THR A 125 -9.85 0.49 -14.06
N HIS A 126 -8.81 0.30 -14.86
CA HIS A 126 -7.65 -0.52 -14.52
C HIS A 126 -6.85 0.11 -13.38
N PHE A 127 -6.51 -0.72 -12.39
CA PHE A 127 -5.55 -0.40 -11.34
C PHE A 127 -4.83 -1.69 -10.94
N PRO A 128 -3.71 -2.04 -11.62
CA PRO A 128 -3.02 -3.31 -11.46
C PRO A 128 -2.24 -3.48 -10.15
N GLY A 129 -2.18 -2.44 -9.31
CA GLY A 129 -1.37 -2.42 -8.08
C GLY A 129 -2.11 -2.84 -6.81
N HIS A 130 -3.14 -3.68 -6.89
CA HIS A 130 -3.95 -4.07 -5.73
C HIS A 130 -3.54 -5.43 -5.16
N ALA A 131 -3.20 -5.48 -3.88
CA ALA A 131 -2.73 -6.70 -3.22
C ALA A 131 -3.88 -7.46 -2.54
N ILE A 132 -3.95 -8.78 -2.76
CA ILE A 132 -4.91 -9.69 -2.11
C ILE A 132 -4.22 -10.99 -1.70
N VAL A 133 -4.89 -11.83 -0.91
CA VAL A 133 -4.42 -13.18 -0.57
C VAL A 133 -5.36 -14.24 -1.16
N ALA A 134 -4.81 -15.22 -1.87
CA ALA A 134 -5.53 -16.44 -2.25
C ALA A 134 -5.24 -17.55 -1.23
N TRP A 135 -6.28 -18.23 -0.76
CA TRP A 135 -6.20 -19.17 0.37
C TRP A 135 -6.37 -20.61 -0.04
N GLN A 136 -7.46 -20.93 -0.75
CA GLN A 136 -7.81 -22.32 -1.01
C GLN A 136 -8.64 -22.43 -2.28
N ARG A 137 -8.41 -23.49 -3.05
CA ARG A 137 -9.26 -23.85 -4.19
C ARG A 137 -10.54 -24.51 -3.70
N GLN A 138 -11.66 -24.09 -4.27
CA GLN A 138 -12.94 -24.78 -4.20
C GLN A 138 -13.12 -25.56 -5.52
N ALA A 139 -12.46 -26.71 -5.60
CA ALA A 139 -12.27 -27.45 -6.85
C ALA A 139 -13.59 -27.95 -7.49
N ALA A 140 -14.65 -28.13 -6.70
CA ALA A 140 -15.97 -28.53 -7.22
C ALA A 140 -16.58 -27.45 -8.14
N ASP A 141 -16.23 -26.17 -7.95
CA ASP A 141 -16.94 -25.04 -8.57
C ASP A 141 -16.03 -24.15 -9.45
N ASP A 142 -14.73 -24.46 -9.57
CA ASP A 142 -13.72 -23.62 -10.25
C ASP A 142 -13.56 -22.21 -9.64
N TYR A 143 -13.64 -22.13 -8.30
CA TYR A 143 -13.41 -20.91 -7.52
C TYR A 143 -12.16 -21.03 -6.64
N ILE A 144 -11.60 -19.88 -6.30
CA ILE A 144 -10.54 -19.71 -5.31
C ILE A 144 -11.07 -18.77 -4.22
N LEU A 145 -10.98 -19.18 -2.96
CA LEU A 145 -11.26 -18.31 -1.83
C LEU A 145 -10.12 -17.28 -1.71
N VAL A 146 -10.47 -16.01 -1.85
CA VAL A 146 -9.56 -14.88 -1.67
C VAL A 146 -10.01 -13.99 -0.53
N THR A 147 -9.09 -13.25 0.07
CA THR A 147 -9.41 -12.18 1.01
C THR A 147 -8.87 -10.86 0.49
N ASP A 148 -9.57 -9.77 0.84
CA ASP A 148 -9.24 -8.43 0.40
C ASP A 148 -9.51 -7.45 1.54
N THR A 149 -8.55 -6.56 1.76
CA THR A 149 -8.52 -5.38 2.64
C THR A 149 -9.80 -5.06 3.42
N GLU A 150 -10.83 -4.50 2.77
CA GLU A 150 -12.01 -3.96 3.45
C GLU A 150 -13.13 -5.00 3.63
N ARG A 151 -12.95 -6.21 3.11
CA ARG A 151 -14.00 -7.23 3.05
C ARG A 151 -14.01 -8.01 4.37
N PRO A 152 -15.17 -8.21 5.02
CA PRO A 152 -15.20 -8.85 6.33
C PRO A 152 -14.98 -10.36 6.30
N ALA A 153 -15.09 -11.00 5.14
CA ALA A 153 -15.03 -12.45 4.99
C ALA A 153 -14.35 -12.85 3.67
N PRO A 154 -13.83 -14.08 3.58
CA PRO A 154 -13.32 -14.63 2.33
C PRO A 154 -14.38 -14.62 1.22
N ILE A 155 -13.95 -14.34 0.01
CA ILE A 155 -14.80 -14.22 -1.18
C ILE A 155 -14.44 -15.34 -2.15
N PRO A 156 -15.40 -16.14 -2.63
CA PRO A 156 -15.16 -17.03 -3.75
C PRO A 156 -14.98 -16.20 -5.02
N LEU A 157 -13.83 -16.34 -5.67
CA LEU A 157 -13.50 -15.69 -6.93
C LEU A 157 -13.27 -16.73 -8.03
N ALA A 158 -13.96 -16.58 -9.16
CA ALA A 158 -13.81 -17.50 -10.28
C ALA A 158 -12.35 -17.56 -10.71
N ARG A 159 -11.81 -18.77 -10.89
CA ARG A 159 -10.40 -18.99 -11.22
C ARG A 159 -9.96 -18.19 -12.45
N ALA A 160 -10.78 -18.16 -13.49
CA ALA A 160 -10.50 -17.41 -14.72
C ALA A 160 -10.45 -15.89 -14.50
N ALA A 161 -11.24 -15.34 -13.58
CA ALA A 161 -11.19 -13.91 -13.24
C ALA A 161 -9.90 -13.58 -12.48
N LEU A 162 -9.54 -14.39 -11.49
CA LEU A 162 -8.28 -14.22 -10.75
C LEU A 162 -7.04 -14.37 -11.65
N ALA A 163 -7.07 -15.34 -12.57
CA ALA A 163 -6.01 -15.56 -13.54
C ALA A 163 -5.76 -14.32 -14.39
N ARG A 164 -6.82 -13.69 -14.93
CA ARG A 164 -6.69 -12.43 -15.68
C ARG A 164 -6.26 -11.27 -14.80
N ALA A 165 -6.78 -11.16 -13.58
CA ALA A 165 -6.47 -10.05 -12.68
C ALA A 165 -4.98 -9.93 -12.36
N ARG A 166 -4.22 -11.03 -12.40
CA ARG A 166 -2.79 -11.03 -12.08
C ARG A 166 -1.88 -10.60 -13.25
N PHE A 167 -2.43 -10.28 -14.41
CA PHE A 167 -1.67 -9.89 -15.60
C PHE A 167 -2.06 -8.48 -16.05
N SER A 168 -1.07 -7.62 -16.27
CA SER A 168 -1.28 -6.29 -16.81
C SER A 168 -0.05 -5.80 -17.55
N GLU A 169 -0.29 -5.20 -18.72
CA GLU A 169 0.72 -4.52 -19.53
C GLU A 169 0.57 -2.99 -19.46
N LEU A 170 -0.24 -2.49 -18.51
CA LEU A 170 -0.58 -1.07 -18.40
C LEU A 170 0.43 -0.32 -17.51
N PRO A 171 1.07 0.75 -18.01
CA PRO A 171 1.92 1.59 -17.18
C PRO A 171 1.15 2.21 -16.00
N PRO A 172 1.80 2.45 -14.85
CA PRO A 172 3.18 2.07 -14.52
C PRO A 172 3.33 0.64 -13.99
N PHE A 173 2.25 -0.15 -13.95
CA PHE A 173 2.18 -1.41 -13.23
C PHE A 173 2.15 -2.62 -14.18
N PHE A 174 3.34 -3.07 -14.56
CA PHE A 174 3.50 -4.28 -15.38
C PHE A 174 3.56 -5.52 -14.49
N HIS A 175 2.61 -6.43 -14.67
CA HIS A 175 2.49 -7.65 -13.87
C HIS A 175 2.28 -8.86 -14.76
N ALA A 176 2.96 -9.96 -14.42
CA ALA A 176 2.95 -11.20 -15.18
C ALA A 176 2.66 -12.38 -14.25
N GLY A 177 1.49 -12.36 -13.60
CA GLY A 177 1.11 -13.41 -12.67
C GLY A 177 1.76 -13.27 -11.30
N ASN A 178 2.19 -12.07 -10.90
CA ASN A 178 2.94 -11.81 -9.65
C ASN A 178 2.35 -12.55 -8.44
N LEU A 179 3.18 -13.40 -7.83
CA LEU A 179 2.80 -14.28 -6.74
C LEU A 179 3.95 -14.45 -5.74
N PHE A 180 3.61 -14.50 -4.45
CA PHE A 180 4.50 -14.92 -3.37
C PHE A 180 3.75 -15.86 -2.42
N ALA A 181 4.20 -17.12 -2.33
CA ALA A 181 3.56 -18.18 -1.53
C ALA A 181 4.63 -19.02 -0.80
N PRO A 182 5.24 -18.53 0.29
CA PRO A 182 6.28 -19.26 0.99
C PRO A 182 5.72 -20.57 1.60
N SER A 183 6.56 -21.59 1.75
CA SER A 183 6.17 -22.82 2.47
C SER A 183 6.13 -22.61 3.98
N ALA A 184 6.99 -21.74 4.50
CA ALA A 184 7.02 -21.29 5.89
C ALA A 184 7.63 -19.89 5.97
N ILE A 185 7.23 -19.12 6.98
CA ILE A 185 7.86 -17.85 7.34
C ILE A 185 8.44 -17.96 8.74
N HIS A 186 9.70 -17.56 8.89
CA HIS A 186 10.38 -17.41 10.17
C HIS A 186 10.83 -15.95 10.32
N ALA A 187 9.89 -15.10 10.71
CA ALA A 187 10.15 -13.66 10.82
C ALA A 187 11.12 -13.36 11.97
N ARG A 188 12.15 -12.54 11.69
CA ARG A 188 13.00 -11.95 12.72
C ARG A 188 12.56 -10.52 12.99
N TYR A 189 12.01 -10.31 14.18
CA TYR A 189 11.59 -9.01 14.67
C TYR A 189 12.47 -8.57 15.84
N SER A 190 12.95 -7.33 15.81
CA SER A 190 13.72 -6.74 16.92
C SER A 190 13.59 -5.20 16.91
N VAL A 191 13.87 -4.57 18.06
CA VAL A 191 13.87 -3.11 18.21
C VAL A 191 14.83 -2.45 17.21
N GLU A 192 16.00 -3.05 16.97
CA GLU A 192 16.99 -2.51 16.04
C GLU A 192 16.48 -2.51 14.59
N ARG A 193 15.70 -3.53 14.21
CA ARG A 193 15.07 -3.60 12.88
C ARG A 193 13.94 -2.58 12.73
N VAL A 194 13.15 -2.38 13.77
CA VAL A 194 12.13 -1.30 13.83
C VAL A 194 12.80 0.07 13.69
N ALA A 195 13.89 0.32 14.44
CA ALA A 195 14.66 1.55 14.36
C ALA A 195 15.29 1.77 12.98
N ALA A 196 15.82 0.72 12.37
CA ALA A 196 16.33 0.78 11.02
C ALA A 196 15.23 1.13 10.01
N ALA A 197 14.02 0.56 10.13
CA ALA A 197 12.90 0.88 9.26
C ALA A 197 12.42 2.34 9.42
N ILE A 198 12.36 2.85 10.66
CA ILE A 198 12.01 4.26 10.95
C ILE A 198 13.02 5.21 10.29
N ARG A 199 14.31 5.02 10.56
CA ARG A 199 15.38 5.83 9.96
C ARG A 199 15.38 5.73 8.44
N HIS A 200 15.21 4.53 7.90
CA HIS A 200 15.20 4.31 6.46
C HIS A 200 14.05 5.07 5.81
N ASN A 201 12.84 5.02 6.38
CA ASN A 201 11.72 5.77 5.86
C ASN A 201 11.96 7.28 5.92
N ALA A 202 12.51 7.79 7.02
CA ALA A 202 12.85 9.21 7.17
C ALA A 202 13.88 9.66 6.12
N ARG A 203 14.91 8.84 5.82
CA ARG A 203 15.86 9.13 4.72
C ARG A 203 15.17 9.15 3.36
N LEU A 204 14.31 8.17 3.06
CA LEU A 204 13.56 8.14 1.79
C LEU A 204 12.71 9.40 1.58
N LEU A 205 12.13 9.95 2.67
CA LEU A 205 11.36 11.18 2.62
C LEU A 205 12.27 12.41 2.50
N LEU A 206 13.32 12.52 3.30
CA LEU A 206 14.14 13.73 3.36
C LEU A 206 15.13 13.88 2.20
N GLU A 207 15.71 12.77 1.75
CA GLU A 207 16.76 12.71 0.72
C GLU A 207 16.18 12.45 -0.69
N GLY A 208 14.87 12.64 -0.86
CA GLY A 208 14.20 12.49 -2.15
C GLY A 208 14.66 13.49 -3.22
N ALA A 209 14.48 13.11 -4.48
CA ALA A 209 14.73 13.97 -5.64
C ALA A 209 13.58 14.99 -5.83
N PRO A 210 13.63 15.95 -6.77
CA PRO A 210 12.53 16.90 -6.97
C PRO A 210 11.14 16.28 -7.20
N HIS A 211 11.06 15.00 -7.57
CA HIS A 211 9.80 14.28 -7.78
C HIS A 211 9.55 13.17 -6.75
N SER A 212 10.37 13.07 -5.69
CA SER A 212 10.18 12.13 -4.60
C SER A 212 10.50 12.74 -3.22
N GLY A 213 9.92 12.19 -2.17
CA GLY A 213 10.10 12.70 -0.80
C GLY A 213 9.60 14.13 -0.61
N VAL A 214 10.09 14.82 0.40
CA VAL A 214 9.69 16.18 0.78
C VAL A 214 9.96 17.18 -0.33
N ALA A 215 11.03 17.01 -1.11
CA ALA A 215 11.35 17.86 -2.26
C ALA A 215 10.26 17.82 -3.35
N ALA A 216 9.46 16.75 -3.42
CA ALA A 216 8.30 16.67 -4.31
C ALA A 216 7.20 17.68 -3.95
N LEU A 217 7.08 18.08 -2.69
CA LEU A 217 6.14 19.12 -2.26
C LEU A 217 6.55 20.50 -2.75
N ASP A 218 7.86 20.77 -2.79
CA ASP A 218 8.42 22.02 -3.37
C ASP A 218 8.13 22.10 -4.87
N THR A 219 8.26 20.97 -5.58
CA THR A 219 7.89 20.89 -7.01
C THR A 219 6.39 21.05 -7.22
N TRP A 220 5.55 20.41 -6.40
CA TRP A 220 4.10 20.59 -6.47
C TRP A 220 3.72 22.06 -6.24
N LEU A 221 4.31 22.71 -5.24
CA LEU A 221 4.10 24.13 -4.96
C LEU A 221 4.45 25.01 -6.17
N ALA A 222 5.59 24.77 -6.82
CA ALA A 222 6.01 25.50 -8.02
C ALA A 222 5.08 25.26 -9.22
N ASP A 223 4.45 24.08 -9.29
CA ASP A 223 3.56 23.69 -10.37
C ASP A 223 2.09 24.11 -10.15
N LEU A 224 1.71 24.77 -9.05
CA LEU A 224 0.31 25.16 -8.82
C LEU A 224 -0.28 26.02 -9.96
N GLY A 225 0.51 26.92 -10.56
CA GLY A 225 0.08 27.67 -11.73
C GLY A 225 -0.06 26.82 -13.00
N ARG A 226 0.55 25.64 -13.06
CA ARG A 226 0.33 24.65 -14.12
C ARG A 226 -0.90 23.80 -13.83
N TRP A 227 -1.17 23.45 -12.58
CA TRP A 227 -2.42 22.80 -12.18
C TRP A 227 -3.64 23.60 -12.62
N GLU A 228 -3.61 24.93 -12.48
CA GLU A 228 -4.69 25.81 -12.94
C GLU A 228 -4.91 25.78 -14.47
N ARG A 229 -3.81 25.70 -15.25
CA ARG A 229 -3.84 25.91 -16.70
C ARG A 229 -3.89 24.62 -17.52
N GLU A 230 -3.47 23.49 -16.97
CA GLU A 230 -3.32 22.22 -17.69
C GLU A 230 -4.39 21.21 -17.24
N GLY A 231 -5.26 20.81 -18.18
CA GLY A 231 -6.28 19.78 -17.96
C GLY A 231 -7.48 20.24 -17.13
N ASP A 232 -8.21 19.28 -16.55
CA ASP A 232 -9.31 19.55 -15.62
C ASP A 232 -8.76 19.65 -14.19
N TRP A 233 -8.51 20.88 -13.74
CA TRP A 233 -7.94 21.15 -12.42
C TRP A 233 -8.89 20.74 -11.28
N ARG A 234 -10.22 20.80 -11.50
CA ARG A 234 -11.20 20.37 -10.49
C ARG A 234 -11.14 18.86 -10.32
N TRP A 235 -11.06 18.12 -11.42
CA TRP A 235 -10.85 16.69 -11.36
C TRP A 235 -9.48 16.33 -10.76
N THR A 236 -8.41 17.04 -11.13
CA THR A 236 -7.05 16.80 -10.64
C THR A 236 -6.95 17.00 -9.11
N THR A 237 -7.51 18.09 -8.59
CA THR A 237 -7.56 18.37 -7.15
C THR A 237 -8.43 17.35 -6.40
N ARG A 238 -9.61 17.01 -6.93
CA ARG A 238 -10.46 15.94 -6.38
C ARG A 238 -9.74 14.60 -6.34
N PHE A 239 -9.00 14.27 -7.39
CA PHE A 239 -8.26 13.01 -7.47
C PHE A 239 -7.12 12.95 -6.45
N ALA A 240 -6.38 14.05 -6.27
CA ALA A 240 -5.36 14.17 -5.23
C ALA A 240 -5.94 14.02 -3.81
N TYR A 241 -7.07 14.67 -3.52
CA TYR A 241 -7.82 14.45 -2.26
C TYR A 241 -8.15 12.96 -2.04
N GLN A 242 -8.68 12.28 -3.07
CA GLN A 242 -9.02 10.87 -2.95
C GLN A 242 -7.82 9.98 -2.67
N ILE A 243 -6.66 10.28 -3.27
CA ILE A 243 -5.41 9.55 -3.01
C ILE A 243 -4.98 9.73 -1.55
N ILE A 244 -5.10 10.93 -0.99
CA ILE A 244 -4.66 11.21 0.38
C ILE A 244 -5.61 10.57 1.41
N GLU A 245 -6.94 10.64 1.20
CA GLU A 245 -7.93 10.27 2.24
C GLU A 245 -8.71 8.98 2.01
N ARG A 246 -8.93 8.55 0.76
CA ARG A 246 -9.99 7.57 0.42
C ARG A 246 -9.49 6.27 -0.20
N ARG A 247 -8.38 6.29 -0.93
CA ARG A 247 -7.93 5.15 -1.76
C ARG A 247 -7.02 4.18 -0.99
N GLY A 248 -7.55 3.62 0.10
CA GLY A 248 -6.85 2.59 0.88
C GLY A 248 -5.65 3.11 1.67
N THR A 249 -5.67 4.37 2.10
CA THR A 249 -4.61 5.00 2.90
C THR A 249 -4.90 5.05 4.39
N GLY A 250 -6.16 4.85 4.78
CA GLY A 250 -6.62 5.11 6.15
C GLY A 250 -6.68 6.60 6.54
N GLY A 251 -6.51 7.51 5.57
CA GLY A 251 -6.48 8.96 5.80
C GLY A 251 -5.07 9.54 5.97
N GLY A 252 -4.94 10.86 5.81
CA GLY A 252 -3.69 11.61 6.00
C GLY A 252 -2.50 11.03 5.23
N GLY A 253 -2.73 10.46 4.05
CA GLY A 253 -1.70 9.87 3.20
C GLY A 253 -0.87 8.77 3.90
N PHE A 254 -1.50 7.88 4.65
CA PHE A 254 -0.91 6.82 5.49
C PHE A 254 -0.28 7.27 6.81
N ARG A 255 -0.14 8.57 7.07
CA ARG A 255 0.55 9.05 8.28
C ARG A 255 -0.22 8.71 9.56
N LYS A 256 -1.55 8.55 9.49
CA LYS A 256 -2.36 8.04 10.63
C LYS A 256 -1.94 6.61 11.01
N MET A 257 -1.86 5.71 10.03
CA MET A 257 -1.41 4.33 10.25
C MET A 257 0.05 4.27 10.69
N TYR A 258 0.90 5.16 10.18
CA TYR A 258 2.30 5.21 10.60
C TYR A 258 2.47 5.80 12.01
N ALA A 259 1.61 6.73 12.43
CA ALA A 259 1.56 7.19 13.82
C ALA A 259 1.23 6.02 14.77
N GLU A 260 0.22 5.21 14.44
CA GLU A 260 -0.12 3.99 15.20
C GLU A 260 1.07 3.01 15.28
N PHE A 261 1.81 2.84 14.19
CA PHE A 261 3.05 2.06 14.19
C PHE A 261 4.08 2.60 15.18
N LEU A 262 4.29 3.92 15.21
CA LEU A 262 5.23 4.55 16.13
C LEU A 262 4.77 4.45 17.58
N GLU A 263 3.46 4.56 17.83
CA GLU A 263 2.86 4.35 19.16
C GLU A 263 3.08 2.91 19.64
N GLU A 264 2.82 1.92 18.79
CA GLU A 264 3.08 0.51 19.10
C GLU A 264 4.57 0.24 19.33
N ALA A 265 5.44 0.79 18.47
CA ALA A 265 6.88 0.63 18.58
C ALA A 265 7.43 1.28 19.87
N ALA A 266 6.86 2.41 20.30
CA ALA A 266 7.26 3.08 21.52
C ALA A 266 6.99 2.26 22.80
N LEU A 267 6.08 1.28 22.74
CA LEU A 267 5.87 0.33 23.85
C LEU A 267 7.07 -0.61 24.03
N ALA A 268 7.78 -0.92 22.96
CA ALA A 268 8.96 -1.78 22.96
C ALA A 268 10.27 -0.98 23.14
N ASP A 269 10.34 0.23 22.58
CA ASP A 269 11.45 1.16 22.75
C ASP A 269 10.96 2.57 23.15
N PRO A 270 11.00 2.92 24.44
CA PRO A 270 10.59 4.23 24.93
C PRO A 270 11.35 5.41 24.30
N HIS A 271 12.54 5.19 23.73
CA HIS A 271 13.30 6.25 23.08
C HIS A 271 12.54 6.88 21.91
N ILE A 272 11.67 6.11 21.23
CA ILE A 272 10.78 6.60 20.18
C ILE A 272 9.83 7.69 20.72
N ALA A 273 9.31 7.51 21.93
CA ALA A 273 8.46 8.49 22.60
C ALA A 273 9.26 9.70 23.11
N ASP A 274 10.47 9.48 23.62
CA ASP A 274 11.37 10.57 24.06
C ASP A 274 11.72 11.53 22.91
N LEU A 275 11.87 10.99 21.69
CA LEU A 275 12.06 11.78 20.46
C LEU A 275 10.76 12.42 19.94
N GLY A 276 9.61 12.12 20.56
CA GLY A 276 8.31 12.65 20.17
C GLY A 276 7.79 12.15 18.81
N LEU A 277 8.33 11.04 18.28
CA LEU A 277 8.02 10.59 16.92
C LEU A 277 6.52 10.35 16.67
N PRO A 278 5.75 9.71 17.58
CA PRO A 278 4.31 9.53 17.39
C PRO A 278 3.56 10.87 17.27
N VAL A 279 3.91 11.85 18.10
CA VAL A 279 3.27 13.18 18.12
C VAL A 279 3.57 13.95 16.84
N LEU A 280 4.84 13.94 16.40
CA LEU A 280 5.25 14.58 15.15
C LEU A 280 4.57 13.94 13.93
N MET A 281 4.43 12.61 13.92
CA MET A 281 3.74 11.91 12.85
C MET A 281 2.23 12.19 12.85
N ALA A 282 1.59 12.26 14.02
CA ALA A 282 0.18 12.66 14.14
C ALA A 282 -0.04 14.11 13.64
N GLU A 283 0.90 15.01 13.90
CA GLU A 283 0.88 16.37 13.33
C GLU A 283 0.99 16.34 11.80
N SER A 284 1.93 15.55 11.25
CA SER A 284 2.07 15.35 9.80
C SER A 284 0.77 14.81 9.19
N ALA A 285 0.14 13.82 9.84
CA ALA A 285 -1.14 13.26 9.42
C ALA A 285 -2.26 14.31 9.38
N ARG A 286 -2.33 15.18 10.38
CA ARG A 286 -3.30 16.29 10.42
C ARG A 286 -3.07 17.25 9.25
N CYS A 287 -1.83 17.69 9.02
CA CYS A 287 -1.52 18.59 7.90
C CYS A 287 -1.86 17.97 6.54
N TRP A 288 -1.61 16.68 6.33
CA TRP A 288 -2.02 15.98 5.12
C TRP A 288 -3.55 15.92 4.97
N SER A 289 -4.28 15.65 6.05
CA SER A 289 -5.74 15.67 6.03
C SER A 289 -6.30 17.07 5.73
N GLU A 290 -5.70 18.12 6.29
CA GLU A 290 -6.07 19.51 5.99
C GLU A 290 -5.81 19.87 4.52
N LEU A 291 -4.65 19.49 3.96
CA LEU A 291 -4.40 19.63 2.53
C LEU A 291 -5.45 18.89 1.69
N ALA A 292 -5.84 17.68 2.08
CA ALA A 292 -6.89 16.94 1.42
C ALA A 292 -8.25 17.65 1.45
N VAL A 293 -8.60 18.31 2.56
CA VAL A 293 -9.81 19.13 2.65
C VAL A 293 -9.71 20.32 1.68
N VAL A 294 -8.60 21.07 1.69
CA VAL A 294 -8.39 22.19 0.77
C VAL A 294 -8.48 21.72 -0.68
N LEU A 295 -7.89 20.58 -1.05
CA LEU A 295 -7.99 19.99 -2.39
C LEU A 295 -9.43 19.63 -2.78
N LYS A 296 -10.19 19.05 -1.83
CA LYS A 296 -11.61 18.75 -2.06
C LYS A 296 -12.40 20.03 -2.30
N ASP A 297 -12.25 21.03 -1.44
CA ASP A 297 -13.00 22.28 -1.52
C ASP A 297 -12.59 23.08 -2.77
N SER A 298 -11.31 23.00 -3.17
CA SER A 298 -10.80 23.51 -4.45
C SER A 298 -11.61 22.93 -5.61
N SER A 299 -11.81 21.61 -5.64
CA SER A 299 -12.55 20.95 -6.73
C SER A 299 -14.01 21.40 -6.88
N GLU A 300 -14.56 22.02 -5.84
CA GLU A 300 -15.93 22.54 -5.76
C GLU A 300 -15.98 24.08 -5.92
N SER A 301 -14.83 24.75 -6.05
CA SER A 301 -14.70 26.21 -6.13
C SER A 301 -14.86 26.75 -7.55
N GLU A 302 -15.21 28.05 -7.69
CA GLU A 302 -15.30 28.74 -8.99
C GLU A 302 -13.92 29.01 -9.61
N ASN A 303 -12.97 29.45 -8.78
CA ASN A 303 -11.60 29.80 -9.18
C ASN A 303 -10.59 28.85 -8.52
N PHE A 304 -9.40 28.70 -9.12
CA PHE A 304 -8.33 27.87 -8.58
C PHE A 304 -7.68 28.55 -7.35
N PRO A 305 -7.74 27.94 -6.14
CA PRO A 305 -7.33 28.60 -4.90
C PRO A 305 -5.83 28.44 -4.62
N VAL A 306 -4.99 29.13 -5.41
CA VAL A 306 -3.52 29.03 -5.33
C VAL A 306 -2.98 29.30 -3.93
N GLU A 307 -3.48 30.34 -3.26
CA GLU A 307 -2.99 30.76 -1.93
C GLU A 307 -3.26 29.68 -0.88
N GLN A 308 -4.49 29.18 -0.79
CA GLN A 308 -4.88 28.15 0.18
C GLN A 308 -4.14 26.84 -0.04
N LEU A 309 -3.97 26.43 -1.31
CA LEU A 309 -3.19 25.24 -1.66
C LEU A 309 -1.71 25.41 -1.30
N SER A 310 -1.15 26.60 -1.54
CA SER A 310 0.24 26.92 -1.21
C SER A 310 0.49 26.85 0.30
N GLU A 311 -0.39 27.47 1.10
CA GLU A 311 -0.31 27.44 2.56
C GLU A 311 -0.40 26.01 3.10
N ALA A 312 -1.36 25.23 2.64
CA ALA A 312 -1.53 23.84 3.07
C ALA A 312 -0.31 22.96 2.71
N LEU A 313 0.26 23.12 1.51
CA LEU A 313 1.48 22.40 1.11
C LEU A 313 2.69 22.78 1.98
N LEU A 314 2.84 24.06 2.33
CA LEU A 314 3.92 24.51 3.20
C LEU A 314 3.79 23.94 4.62
N LEU A 315 2.57 23.80 5.13
CA LEU A 315 2.32 23.16 6.43
C LEU A 315 2.69 21.67 6.41
N VAL A 316 2.28 20.93 5.37
CA VAL A 316 2.66 19.53 5.17
C VAL A 316 4.18 19.39 5.10
N ARG A 317 4.84 20.21 4.27
CA ARG A 317 6.29 20.21 4.13
C ARG A 317 7.01 20.44 5.46
N ALA A 318 6.55 21.40 6.25
CA ALA A 318 7.14 21.71 7.54
C ALA A 318 6.97 20.56 8.55
N ALA A 319 5.79 19.94 8.60
CA ALA A 319 5.52 18.82 9.50
C ALA A 319 6.34 17.57 9.12
N GLU A 320 6.44 17.24 7.83
CA GLU A 320 7.24 16.13 7.33
C GLU A 320 8.72 16.30 7.67
N ARG A 321 9.27 17.51 7.51
CA ARG A 321 10.67 17.80 7.88
C ARG A 321 10.91 17.64 9.37
N ARG A 322 10.03 18.18 10.23
CA ARG A 322 10.15 18.01 11.69
C ARG A 322 10.21 16.55 12.10
N TYR A 323 9.31 15.73 11.55
CA TYR A 323 9.33 14.29 11.80
C TYR A 323 10.63 13.65 11.32
N CYS A 324 11.05 13.91 10.07
CA CYS A 324 12.25 13.29 9.51
C CYS A 324 13.50 13.67 10.28
N ASP A 325 13.67 14.95 10.63
CA ASP A 325 14.82 15.44 11.37
C ASP A 325 14.92 14.75 12.75
N ALA A 326 13.80 14.59 13.46
CA ALA A 326 13.77 13.85 14.74
C ALA A 326 14.05 12.35 14.55
N ALA A 327 13.40 11.71 13.57
CA ALA A 327 13.57 10.29 13.28
C ALA A 327 15.00 9.91 12.86
N LEU A 328 15.77 10.84 12.30
CA LEU A 328 17.16 10.63 11.93
C LEU A 328 18.15 10.78 13.09
N THR A 329 17.69 11.29 14.24
CA THR A 329 18.47 11.28 15.50
C THR A 329 18.28 10.00 16.31
N TYR A 330 17.34 9.15 15.90
CA TYR A 330 17.08 7.83 16.49
C TYR A 330 18.17 6.82 16.13
#